data_AF-A0A2T5NK98-F1
#
_entry.id   AF-A0A2T5NK98-F1
#
_cell.length_a   1.000
_cell.length_b   1.000
_cell.length_c   1.000
_cell.angle_alpha   90.00
_cell.angle_beta   90.00
_cell.angle_gamma   90.00
#
_symmetry.space_group_name_H-M   'P 1'
#
loop_
_entity.id
_entity.type
_entity.pdbx_description
1 polymer ?
#
loop_
_entity_poly.entity_id
_entity_poly.type
_entity_poly.pdbx_seq_one_letter_code
_entity_poly.pdbx_strand_id
1 'polypeptide(L)' 'MNDDDFDPPPEAPEPPPDDACCGSGCDPCIWDSYNALMTEYRAKLAAWELREAARQAAANGQ' A
#
# COMPACT_ATOMS: atom_id res chain seq x y z
N MET A 1 -26.79 9.58 5.41
CA MET A 1 -25.38 9.98 5.37
C MET A 1 -24.64 8.69 5.62
N ASN A 2 -24.21 8.01 4.56
CA ASN A 2 -23.52 6.73 4.72
C ASN A 2 -22.03 7.02 4.60
N ASP A 3 -21.36 7.03 5.75
CA ASP A 3 -19.91 7.05 5.89
C ASP A 3 -19.26 5.73 5.42
N ASP A 4 -20.06 4.80 4.87
CA ASP A 4 -19.65 3.47 4.37
C ASP A 4 -19.01 3.47 2.98
N ASP A 5 -18.98 4.59 2.25
CA ASP A 5 -18.33 4.67 0.92
C ASP A 5 -16.84 5.06 0.99
N PHE A 6 -16.30 5.22 2.20
CA PHE A 6 -14.89 5.49 2.39
C PHE A 6 -14.11 4.17 2.38
N ASP A 7 -13.73 3.68 1.19
CA ASP A 7 -12.70 2.65 1.03
C ASP A 7 -11.37 3.39 0.78
N PRO A 8 -10.60 3.71 1.84
CA PRO A 8 -9.37 4.46 1.68
C PRO A 8 -8.33 3.64 0.91
N PRO A 9 -7.45 4.30 0.14
CA PRO A 9 -6.35 3.61 -0.50
C PRO A 9 -5.48 2.92 0.56
N PRO A 10 -4.88 1.76 0.25
CA PRO A 10 -3.90 1.17 1.14
C PRO A 10 -2.77 2.18 1.37
N GLU A 11 -2.20 2.16 2.57
CA GLU A 11 -1.06 3.00 2.91
C GLU A 11 0.24 2.31 2.48
N ALA A 12 1.12 3.08 1.84
CA ALA A 12 2.43 2.59 1.46
C ALA A 12 3.26 2.35 2.73
N PRO A 13 4.02 1.24 2.81
CA PRO A 13 4.94 1.05 3.92
C PRO A 13 5.99 2.16 3.90
N GLU A 14 6.33 2.69 5.07
CA GLU A 14 7.39 3.68 5.19
C GLU A 14 8.76 3.03 4.93
N PRO A 15 9.64 3.67 4.16
CA PRO A 15 10.98 3.14 3.92
C PRO A 15 11.74 3.08 5.24
N PRO A 16 12.48 1.99 5.50
CA PRO A 16 13.32 1.92 6.68
C PRO A 16 14.38 3.03 6.61
N PRO A 17 14.73 3.65 7.74
CA PRO A 17 15.75 4.67 7.76
C PRO A 17 17.14 4.03 7.54
N ASP A 18 18.08 4.80 6.99
CA ASP A 18 19.40 4.28 6.60
C ASP A 18 20.21 3.73 7.79
N ASP A 19 19.94 4.20 9.00
CA ASP A 19 20.52 3.72 10.26
C ASP A 19 19.93 2.39 10.74
N ALA A 20 18.74 2.02 10.28
CA ALA A 20 18.18 0.67 10.47
C ALA A 20 18.89 -0.36 9.57
N CYS A 21 19.50 0.08 8.47
CA CYS A 21 20.38 -0.76 7.68
C CYS A 21 21.77 -0.78 8.31
N CYS A 22 22.10 -1.89 8.97
CA CYS A 22 23.41 -2.09 9.60
C CYS A 22 24.61 -2.07 8.60
N GLY A 23 24.35 -1.99 7.28
CA GLY A 23 25.36 -1.67 6.25
C GLY A 23 26.40 -2.75 5.96
N SER A 24 26.46 -3.79 6.80
CA SER A 24 27.48 -4.85 6.77
C SER A 24 26.91 -6.25 6.55
N GLY A 25 25.67 -6.36 6.04
CA GLY A 25 25.03 -7.65 5.78
C GLY A 25 24.31 -8.26 6.99
N CYS A 26 23.64 -7.43 7.79
CA CYS A 26 22.74 -7.94 8.82
C CYS A 26 21.60 -8.75 8.17
N ASP A 27 21.38 -9.97 8.69
CA ASP A 27 20.35 -10.90 8.23
C ASP A 27 19.33 -11.12 9.38
N PRO A 28 18.05 -10.78 9.21
CA PRO A 28 17.38 -10.39 7.96
C PRO A 28 17.66 -8.96 7.49
N CYS A 29 17.87 -8.81 6.19
CA CYS A 29 17.99 -7.52 5.53
C CYS A 29 16.67 -6.74 5.66
N ILE A 30 16.72 -5.54 6.24
CA ILE A 30 15.53 -4.69 6.40
C ILE A 30 14.89 -4.33 5.06
N TRP A 31 15.69 -4.23 4.00
CA TRP A 31 15.22 -3.98 2.65
C TRP A 31 14.42 -5.15 2.08
N ASP A 32 14.77 -6.40 2.41
CA ASP A 32 14.01 -7.56 1.95
C ASP A 32 12.62 -7.59 2.58
N SER A 33 12.55 -7.27 3.88
CA SER A 33 11.28 -7.11 4.59
C SER A 33 10.44 -5.98 3.99
N TYR A 34 11.06 -4.83 3.73
CA TYR A 34 10.39 -3.70 3.08
C TYR A 34 9.90 -4.03 1.67
N ASN A 35 10.72 -4.74 0.87
CA ASN A 35 10.34 -5.15 -0.48
C ASN A 35 9.17 -6.13 -0.48
N ALA A 36 9.10 -7.04 0.49
CA ALA A 36 7.95 -7.93 0.67
C ALA A 36 6.67 -7.14 0.98
N LEU A 37 6.74 -6.20 1.94
CA LEU A 37 5.63 -5.31 2.28
C LEU A 37 5.20 -4.45 1.09
N MET A 38 6.16 -3.90 0.32
CA MET A 38 5.90 -3.14 -0.89
C MET A 38 5.22 -3.98 -1.98
N THR A 39 5.56 -5.27 -2.08
CA THR A 39 4.91 -6.19 -3.02
C THR A 39 3.46 -6.41 -2.65
N GLU A 40 3.17 -6.67 -1.37
CA GLU A 40 1.80 -6.77 -0.88
C GLU A 40 1.02 -5.47 -1.05
N TYR A 41 1.65 -4.33 -0.75
CA TYR A 41 1.07 -3.01 -0.93
C TYR A 41 0.65 -2.78 -2.38
N ARG A 42 1.54 -3.05 -3.34
CA ARG A 42 1.23 -2.90 -4.77
C ARG A 42 0.05 -3.79 -5.20
N ALA A 43 -0.02 -5.03 -4.70
CA ALA A 43 -1.13 -5.93 -4.98
C ALA A 43 -2.46 -5.40 -4.41
N LYS A 44 -2.44 -4.92 -3.16
CA LYS A 44 -3.61 -4.29 -2.52
C LYS A 44 -4.04 -3.02 -3.24
N LEU A 45 -3.07 -2.19 -3.67
CA LEU A 45 -3.32 -0.94 -4.39
C LEU A 45 -3.98 -1.21 -5.73
N ALA A 46 -3.47 -2.15 -6.52
CA ALA A 46 -4.09 -2.51 -7.80
C ALA A 46 -5.53 -3.01 -7.62
N ALA A 47 -5.79 -3.84 -6.59
CA ALA A 47 -7.15 -4.29 -6.28
C ALA A 47 -8.06 -3.14 -5.82
N TRP A 48 -7.51 -2.18 -5.07
CA TRP A 48 -8.23 -0.99 -4.63
C TRP A 48 -8.56 -0.06 -5.81
N GLU A 49 -7.61 0.21 -6.71
CA GLU A 49 -7.82 1.04 -7.91
C GLU A 49 -8.97 0.52 -8.78
N LEU A 50 -9.09 -0.81 -8.94
CA LEU A 50 -10.20 -1.42 -9.67
C LEU A 50 -11.55 -1.18 -9.00
N ARG A 51 -11.62 -1.28 -7.66
CA ARG A 51 -12.86 -1.00 -6.91
C ARG A 51 -13.19 0.49 -6.92
N GLU A 52 -12.17 1.33 -6.78
CA GLU A 52 -12.29 2.78 -6.79
C GLU A 52 -12.77 3.28 -8.16
N ALA A 53 -12.23 2.75 -9.26
CA ALA A 53 -12.71 3.08 -10.60
C ALA A 53 -14.20 2.72 -10.79
N ALA A 54 -14.62 1.56 -10.27
CA ALA A 54 -16.02 1.14 -10.31
C ALA A 54 -16.92 2.04 -9.43
N ARG A 55 -16.44 2.43 -8.24
CA ARG A 55 -17.13 3.39 -7.36
C ARG A 55 -17.27 4.76 -8.00
N GLN A 56 -16.19 5.31 -8.55
CA GLN A 56 -16.21 6.61 -9.22
C GLN A 56 -17.16 6.59 -10.43
N ALA A 57 -17.21 5.49 -11.18
CA ALA A 57 -18.18 5.33 -12.25
C ALA A 57 -19.64 5.33 -11.74
N ALA A 58 -19.91 4.68 -10.61
CA ALA A 58 -21.23 4.70 -9.97
C ALA A 58 -21.58 6.08 -9.38
N ALA A 59 -20.62 6.75 -8.75
CA ALA A 59 -20.79 8.06 -8.14
C ALA A 59 -21.01 9.18 -9.18
N ASN A 60 -20.34 9.11 -10.34
CA ASN A 60 -20.51 10.06 -11.44
C ASN A 60 -21.83 9.89 -12.21
N GLY A 61 -22.56 8.79 -11.99
CA GLY A 61 -23.85 8.50 -12.62
C GLY A 61 -25.07 8.87 -11.78
N GLN A 62 -24.87 9.49 -10.60
CA GLN A 62 -25.91 9.91 -9.66
C GLN A 62 -26.04 11.44 -9.61
#